data_AF-A0A830EY56-F1
#
_entry.id   AF-A0A830EY56-F1
#
_cell.length_a   1.000
_cell.length_b   1.000
_cell.length_c   1.000
_cell.angle_alpha   90.00
_cell.angle_beta   90.00
_cell.angle_gamma   90.00
#
_symmetry.space_group_name_H-M   'P 1'
#
loop_
_entity.id
_entity.type
_entity.pdbx_description
1 polymer ?
#
loop_
_entity_poly.entity_id
_entity_poly.type
_entity_poly.pdbx_seq_one_letter_code
_entity_poly.pdbx_strand_id
1 'polypeptide(L)'
;MAVETVREALVRGSDQPSVQESDIIEISWDETSTPPEFSDIPTYPFSGQQIIRGEYKYESNPRFGSPETSEGSLQIRTGSGLMLVRTERDRPKPSKIVSAIEETLNGGFEIGGSFVPNQQKVWDFIDAANKVIDLKVYTPHGEVKRAEEIASGNVEQFSPKIADIRFDHNGESVEVEYRDNRLSINSDNEELREYVIQIFESTIFDA
;
A
#
# COMPACT_ATOMS: atom_id res chain seq x y z
N MET A 1 -12.03 2.40 11.24
CA MET A 1 -10.85 2.95 10.53
C MET A 1 -10.48 1.92 9.49
N ALA A 2 -10.49 2.31 8.22
CA ALA A 2 -10.09 1.40 7.14
C ALA A 2 -8.57 1.22 7.21
N VAL A 3 -8.09 0.00 6.93
CA VAL A 3 -6.66 -0.31 6.89
C VAL A 3 -6.29 -0.55 5.45
N GLU A 4 -5.21 0.09 5.00
CA GLU A 4 -4.66 -0.12 3.66
C GLU A 4 -3.43 -1.00 3.77
N THR A 5 -3.34 -1.98 2.88
CA THR A 5 -2.21 -2.90 2.80
C THR A 5 -1.64 -2.81 1.41
N VAL A 6 -0.34 -2.53 1.36
CA VAL A 6 0.41 -2.39 0.11
C VAL A 6 1.15 -3.69 -0.21
N ARG A 7 1.11 -4.11 -1.47
CA ARG A 7 1.86 -5.24 -2.02
C ARG A 7 2.45 -4.87 -3.37
N GLU A 8 3.55 -5.52 -3.70
CA GLU A 8 4.08 -5.53 -5.06
C GLU A 8 3.33 -6.59 -5.87
N ALA A 9 3.01 -6.28 -7.11
CA ALA A 9 2.29 -7.10 -8.05
C ALA A 9 2.98 -7.00 -9.41
N LEU A 10 3.47 -8.13 -9.90
CA LEU A 10 4.00 -8.26 -11.24
C LEU A 10 2.83 -8.46 -12.21
N VAL A 11 2.60 -7.44 -13.02
CA VAL A 11 1.55 -7.44 -14.05
C VAL A 11 2.17 -7.91 -15.38
N ARG A 12 1.85 -9.13 -15.81
CA ARG A 12 2.24 -9.71 -17.10
C ARG A 12 1.12 -9.52 -18.13
N GLY A 13 0.93 -8.27 -18.59
CA GLY A 13 -0.01 -7.91 -19.65
C GLY A 13 -0.94 -6.75 -19.28
N SER A 14 -1.69 -6.21 -20.24
CA SER A 14 -2.60 -5.07 -20.05
C SER A 14 -4.05 -5.47 -19.78
N ASP A 15 -4.35 -6.77 -19.68
CA ASP A 15 -5.71 -7.28 -19.58
C ASP A 15 -6.13 -7.43 -18.11
N GLN A 16 -7.43 -7.29 -17.82
CA GLN A 16 -7.98 -7.51 -16.48
C GLN A 16 -7.61 -8.92 -15.96
N PRO A 17 -7.29 -9.06 -14.66
CA PRO A 17 -6.99 -10.36 -14.06
C PRO A 17 -8.16 -11.32 -14.24
N SER A 18 -7.86 -12.56 -14.67
CA SER A 18 -8.87 -13.60 -14.67
C SER A 18 -9.05 -14.18 -13.26
N VAL A 19 -10.30 -14.33 -12.84
CA VAL A 19 -10.67 -14.81 -11.50
C VAL A 19 -11.08 -16.27 -11.63
N GLN A 20 -10.47 -17.16 -10.86
CA GLN A 20 -11.01 -18.51 -10.66
C GLN A 20 -12.06 -18.49 -9.57
N GLU A 21 -13.06 -19.37 -9.67
CA GLU A 21 -14.02 -19.55 -8.58
C GLU A 21 -13.29 -19.98 -7.30
N SER A 22 -13.56 -19.28 -6.20
CA SER A 22 -13.01 -19.56 -4.88
C SER A 22 -14.15 -19.62 -3.87
N ASP A 23 -14.15 -20.65 -3.02
CA ASP A 23 -15.14 -20.80 -1.95
C ASP A 23 -14.92 -19.83 -0.78
N ILE A 24 -13.84 -19.04 -0.81
CA ILE A 24 -13.37 -18.23 0.32
C ILE A 24 -13.42 -16.73 -0.01
N ILE A 25 -13.25 -16.36 -1.28
CA ILE A 25 -13.26 -14.96 -1.70
C ILE A 25 -13.92 -14.79 -3.05
N GLU A 26 -14.80 -13.80 -3.14
CA GLU A 26 -15.41 -13.33 -4.38
C GLU A 26 -14.82 -11.98 -4.73
N ILE A 27 -14.47 -11.76 -6.01
CA ILE A 27 -13.94 -10.49 -6.50
C ILE A 27 -14.82 -10.00 -7.66
N SER A 28 -15.31 -8.78 -7.55
CA SER A 28 -16.02 -8.07 -8.61
C SER A 28 -15.16 -6.94 -9.13
N TRP A 29 -14.81 -6.96 -10.42
CA TRP A 29 -14.00 -5.91 -11.04
C TRP A 29 -14.85 -4.77 -11.57
N ASP A 30 -14.31 -3.56 -11.43
CA ASP A 30 -14.85 -2.35 -12.03
C ASP A 30 -14.11 -2.01 -13.34
N GLU A 31 -14.54 -0.93 -13.98
CA GLU A 31 -13.86 -0.38 -15.14
C GLU A 31 -12.44 0.08 -14.78
N THR A 32 -11.52 -0.18 -15.71
CA THR A 32 -10.14 0.30 -15.61
C THR A 32 -10.10 1.81 -15.81
N SER A 33 -9.40 2.53 -14.94
CA SER A 33 -9.26 3.98 -15.02
C SER A 33 -7.80 4.42 -15.08
N THR A 34 -7.55 5.68 -15.40
CA THR A 34 -6.22 6.30 -15.28
C THR A 34 -6.15 7.09 -13.98
N PRO A 35 -4.99 7.13 -13.29
CA PRO A 35 -4.81 8.01 -12.15
C PRO A 35 -5.01 9.49 -12.58
N PRO A 36 -5.54 10.36 -11.69
CA PRO A 36 -5.52 11.79 -11.94
C PRO A 36 -4.07 12.30 -11.94
N GLU A 37 -3.80 13.39 -12.64
CA GLU A 37 -2.48 14.03 -12.60
C GLU A 37 -2.48 15.16 -11.58
N PHE A 38 -1.42 15.24 -10.77
CA PHE A 38 -1.20 16.35 -9.83
C PHE A 38 -0.08 17.25 -10.34
N SER A 39 -0.35 18.55 -10.45
CA SER A 39 0.64 19.55 -10.91
C SER A 39 1.87 19.63 -10.01
N ASP A 40 1.71 19.27 -8.75
CA ASP A 40 2.70 19.49 -7.69
C ASP A 40 3.59 18.26 -7.49
N ILE A 41 3.28 17.15 -8.17
CA ILE A 41 4.14 15.96 -8.25
C ILE A 41 5.03 16.11 -9.49
N PRO A 42 6.35 16.28 -9.34
CA PRO A 42 7.28 16.32 -10.46
C PRO A 42 7.10 15.07 -11.32
N THR A 43 7.07 15.24 -12.65
CA THR A 43 6.85 14.21 -13.69
C THR A 43 6.61 12.80 -13.14
N TYR A 44 5.34 12.48 -12.90
CA TYR A 44 4.92 11.18 -12.42
C TYR A 44 5.48 10.07 -13.34
N PRO A 45 6.27 9.12 -12.82
CA PRO A 45 7.04 8.20 -13.65
C PRO A 45 6.18 7.23 -14.47
N PHE A 46 4.95 6.98 -14.03
CA PHE A 46 4.06 5.98 -14.63
C PHE A 46 2.99 6.61 -15.53
N SER A 47 3.41 7.37 -16.54
CA SER A 47 2.52 8.08 -17.48
C SER A 47 1.53 7.19 -18.26
N GLY A 48 1.79 5.88 -18.37
CA GLY A 48 0.89 4.89 -18.97
C GLY A 48 0.09 4.07 -17.97
N GLN A 49 0.08 4.47 -16.69
CA GLN A 49 -0.52 3.69 -15.62
C GLN A 49 -2.04 3.55 -15.80
N GLN A 50 -2.50 2.31 -15.63
CA GLN A 50 -3.90 1.98 -15.47
C GLN A 50 -4.16 1.47 -14.05
N ILE A 51 -5.32 1.81 -13.51
CA ILE A 51 -5.82 1.35 -12.22
C ILE A 51 -6.95 0.37 -12.50
N ILE A 52 -6.73 -0.89 -12.16
CA ILE A 52 -7.74 -1.94 -12.17
C ILE A 52 -8.32 -1.98 -10.75
N ARG A 53 -9.61 -1.66 -10.61
CA ARG A 53 -10.30 -1.64 -9.31
C ARG A 53 -11.21 -2.85 -9.18
N GLY A 54 -11.35 -3.35 -7.96
CA GLY A 54 -12.35 -4.34 -7.65
C GLY A 54 -12.77 -4.28 -6.20
N GLU A 55 -13.95 -4.81 -5.93
CA GLU A 55 -14.45 -5.06 -4.59
C GLU A 55 -14.29 -6.55 -4.28
N TYR A 56 -13.93 -6.89 -3.05
CA TYR A 56 -13.84 -8.27 -2.60
C TYR A 56 -14.79 -8.54 -1.45
N LYS A 57 -15.27 -9.77 -1.39
CA LYS A 57 -15.99 -10.32 -0.26
C LYS A 57 -15.31 -11.60 0.19
N TYR A 58 -14.79 -11.58 1.40
CA TYR A 58 -14.10 -12.71 2.04
C TYR A 58 -15.01 -13.36 3.08
N GLU A 59 -15.13 -14.69 3.02
CA GLU A 59 -15.80 -15.49 4.03
C GLU A 59 -14.97 -16.73 4.36
N SER A 60 -14.51 -16.83 5.60
CA SER A 60 -13.82 -18.03 6.06
C SER A 60 -14.79 -19.05 6.62
N ASN A 61 -14.59 -20.32 6.27
CA ASN A 61 -15.34 -21.44 6.82
C ASN A 61 -14.42 -22.38 7.61
N PRO A 62 -13.92 -21.96 8.80
CA PRO A 62 -12.98 -22.75 9.56
C PRO A 62 -13.68 -23.98 10.17
N ARG A 63 -12.97 -25.12 10.23
CA ARG A 63 -13.48 -26.34 10.89
C ARG A 63 -13.78 -26.16 12.38
N PHE A 64 -13.16 -25.17 13.02
CA PHE A 64 -13.34 -24.81 14.42
C PHE A 64 -13.36 -23.29 14.57
N GLY A 65 -14.25 -22.78 15.43
CA GLY A 65 -14.42 -21.34 15.66
C GLY A 65 -15.56 -20.75 14.81
N SER A 66 -15.70 -19.42 14.88
CA SER A 66 -16.70 -18.69 14.11
C SER A 66 -16.13 -18.29 12.75
N PRO A 67 -16.95 -18.30 11.68
CA PRO A 67 -16.61 -17.65 10.41
C PRO A 67 -16.16 -16.20 10.63
N GLU A 68 -15.06 -15.83 9.97
CA GLU A 68 -14.62 -14.44 9.81
C GLU A 68 -15.06 -13.96 8.43
N THR A 69 -15.72 -12.81 8.37
CA THR A 69 -16.09 -12.15 7.11
C THR A 69 -15.48 -10.77 7.02
N SER A 70 -15.12 -10.34 5.81
CA SER A 70 -14.71 -8.98 5.50
C SER A 70 -15.05 -8.62 4.07
N GLU A 71 -15.41 -7.36 3.91
CA GLU A 71 -15.57 -6.72 2.62
C GLU A 71 -14.56 -5.57 2.52
N GLY A 72 -14.28 -5.14 1.30
CA GLY A 72 -13.36 -4.05 1.03
C GLY A 72 -12.99 -4.00 -0.43
N SER A 73 -12.08 -3.09 -0.77
CA SER A 73 -11.66 -2.85 -2.14
C SER A 73 -10.20 -3.24 -2.36
N LEU A 74 -9.88 -3.55 -3.61
CA LEU A 74 -8.52 -3.68 -4.08
C LEU A 74 -8.30 -2.83 -5.32
N GLN A 75 -7.06 -2.39 -5.49
CA GLN A 75 -6.61 -1.66 -6.66
C GLN A 75 -5.28 -2.24 -7.12
N ILE A 76 -5.14 -2.50 -8.41
CA ILE A 76 -3.90 -2.93 -9.04
C ILE A 76 -3.48 -1.84 -10.02
N ARG A 77 -2.25 -1.37 -9.89
CA ARG A 77 -1.70 -0.25 -10.65
C ARG A 77 -0.65 -0.80 -11.60
N THR A 78 -0.95 -0.80 -12.89
CA THR A 78 -0.21 -1.60 -13.89
C THR A 78 1.18 -1.06 -14.20
N GLY A 79 1.42 0.23 -14.00
CA GLY A 79 2.71 0.86 -14.27
C GLY A 79 3.73 0.57 -13.17
N SER A 80 3.35 0.85 -11.92
CA SER A 80 4.18 0.63 -10.73
C SER A 80 4.20 -0.83 -10.27
N GLY A 81 3.25 -1.64 -10.71
CA GLY A 81 3.01 -2.96 -10.12
C GLY A 81 2.52 -2.85 -8.67
N LEU A 82 1.87 -1.76 -8.27
CA LEU A 82 1.38 -1.60 -6.91
C LEU A 82 -0.01 -2.25 -6.75
N MET A 83 -0.16 -3.10 -5.75
CA MET A 83 -1.46 -3.58 -5.29
C MET A 83 -1.81 -2.96 -3.93
N LEU A 84 -2.98 -2.35 -3.85
CA LEU A 84 -3.55 -1.77 -2.65
C LEU A 84 -4.77 -2.58 -2.25
N VAL A 85 -4.82 -3.03 -1.01
CA VAL A 85 -6.01 -3.70 -0.44
C VAL A 85 -6.50 -2.87 0.72
N ARG A 86 -7.73 -2.35 0.62
CA ARG A 86 -8.40 -1.59 1.67
C ARG A 86 -9.41 -2.49 2.36
N THR A 87 -9.26 -2.66 3.65
CA THR A 87 -10.17 -3.46 4.47
C THR A 87 -10.92 -2.55 5.43
N GLU A 88 -12.25 -2.70 5.54
CA GLU A 88 -13.02 -1.91 6.52
C GLU A 88 -12.79 -2.36 7.96
N ARG A 89 -12.35 -3.61 8.13
CA ARG A 89 -12.14 -4.27 9.41
C ARG A 89 -10.71 -4.80 9.50
N ASP A 90 -10.17 -4.80 10.71
CA ASP A 90 -8.84 -5.35 11.04
C ASP A 90 -8.86 -6.90 11.18
N ARG A 91 -10.06 -7.49 11.15
CA ARG A 91 -10.28 -8.94 11.13
C ARG A 91 -11.21 -9.32 9.98
N PRO A 92 -10.90 -10.38 9.21
CA PRO A 92 -9.70 -11.22 9.30
C PRO A 92 -8.43 -10.43 8.94
N LYS A 93 -7.27 -10.92 9.39
CA LYS A 93 -6.00 -10.21 9.17
C LYS A 93 -5.81 -9.93 7.67
N PRO A 94 -5.36 -8.72 7.27
CA PRO A 94 -5.15 -8.38 5.86
C PRO A 94 -4.28 -9.39 5.09
N SER A 95 -3.31 -10.04 5.76
CA SER A 95 -2.51 -11.09 5.13
C SER A 95 -3.32 -12.30 4.64
N LYS A 96 -4.39 -12.69 5.35
CA LYS A 96 -5.26 -13.79 4.91
C LYS A 96 -6.06 -13.39 3.67
N ILE A 97 -6.56 -12.16 3.64
CA ILE A 97 -7.32 -11.60 2.53
C ILE A 97 -6.43 -11.54 1.29
N VAL A 98 -5.22 -10.99 1.42
CA VAL A 98 -4.25 -10.92 0.32
C VAL A 98 -3.93 -12.31 -0.23
N SER A 99 -3.67 -13.31 0.63
CA SER A 99 -3.43 -14.68 0.17
C SER A 99 -4.62 -15.28 -0.57
N ALA A 100 -5.85 -15.05 -0.09
CA ALA A 100 -7.04 -15.50 -0.80
C ALA A 100 -7.19 -14.82 -2.17
N ILE A 101 -6.89 -13.52 -2.27
CA ILE A 101 -6.87 -12.81 -3.55
C ILE A 101 -5.84 -13.46 -4.47
N GLU A 102 -4.60 -13.67 -4.02
CA GLU A 102 -3.52 -14.30 -4.78
C GLU A 102 -3.90 -15.69 -5.32
N GLU A 103 -4.53 -16.53 -4.51
CA GLU A 103 -4.99 -17.86 -4.93
C GLU A 103 -6.11 -17.80 -5.99
N THR A 104 -6.91 -16.73 -5.97
CA THR A 104 -8.06 -16.55 -6.85
C THR A 104 -7.66 -15.92 -8.18
N LEU A 105 -6.69 -15.00 -8.17
CA LEU A 105 -6.12 -14.39 -9.37
C LEU A 105 -5.35 -15.43 -10.18
N ASN A 106 -5.82 -15.74 -11.39
CA ASN A 106 -5.12 -16.65 -12.30
C ASN A 106 -4.73 -15.96 -13.58
N GLY A 107 -3.55 -16.29 -14.10
CA GLY A 107 -3.06 -15.83 -15.40
C GLY A 107 -2.79 -14.32 -15.45
N GLY A 108 -1.56 -13.94 -15.81
CA GLY A 108 -1.20 -12.56 -16.10
C GLY A 108 -0.86 -11.68 -14.89
N PHE A 109 -1.08 -12.13 -13.64
CA PHE A 109 -0.71 -11.38 -12.44
C PHE A 109 0.00 -12.31 -11.44
N GLU A 110 1.17 -11.90 -10.96
CA GLU A 110 1.88 -12.54 -9.84
C GLU A 110 1.97 -11.52 -8.71
N ILE A 111 1.23 -11.72 -7.63
CA ILE A 111 1.41 -10.88 -6.44
C ILE A 111 2.73 -11.29 -5.80
N GLY A 112 3.70 -10.36 -5.78
CA GLY A 112 4.96 -10.56 -5.08
C GLY A 112 4.71 -10.76 -3.58
N GLY A 113 5.60 -11.49 -2.92
CA GLY A 113 5.48 -11.78 -1.49
C GLY A 113 5.57 -10.55 -0.58
N SER A 114 6.46 -10.56 0.41
CA SER A 114 6.64 -9.37 1.23
C SER A 114 7.25 -8.26 0.37
N PHE A 115 6.54 -7.14 0.21
CA PHE A 115 7.10 -5.90 -0.32
C PHE A 115 8.18 -5.43 0.67
N VAL A 116 9.42 -5.31 0.19
CA VAL A 116 10.58 -4.86 0.99
C VAL A 116 11.28 -3.76 0.20
N PRO A 117 10.83 -2.50 0.33
CA PRO A 117 11.46 -1.40 -0.37
C PRO A 117 12.90 -1.22 0.10
N ASN A 118 13.72 -0.69 -0.81
CA ASN A 118 15.07 -0.25 -0.46
C ASN A 118 14.98 0.82 0.64
N GLN A 119 15.83 0.73 1.66
CA GLN A 119 15.90 1.68 2.77
C GLN A 119 15.98 3.13 2.30
N GLN A 120 16.81 3.43 1.29
CA GLN A 120 16.94 4.79 0.76
C GLN A 120 15.61 5.29 0.21
N LYS A 121 14.88 4.45 -0.52
CA LYS A 121 13.58 4.82 -1.08
C LYS A 121 12.51 5.08 -0.02
N VAL A 122 12.56 4.34 1.10
CA VAL A 122 11.70 4.63 2.25
C VAL A 122 12.04 5.98 2.87
N TRP A 123 13.33 6.32 2.95
CA TRP A 123 13.76 7.66 3.36
C TRP A 123 13.28 8.73 2.38
N ASP A 124 13.43 8.51 1.07
CA ASP A 124 12.96 9.44 0.05
C ASP A 124 11.44 9.69 0.17
N PHE A 125 10.65 8.65 0.50
CA PHE A 125 9.22 8.79 0.80
C PHE A 125 8.93 9.59 2.07
N ILE A 126 9.69 9.34 3.15
CA ILE A 126 9.55 10.08 4.42
C ILE A 126 9.94 11.56 4.23
N ASP A 127 11.00 11.82 3.47
CA ASP A 127 11.52 13.16 3.18
C ASP A 127 10.59 13.96 2.25
N ALA A 128 9.78 13.27 1.43
CA ALA A 128 8.74 13.90 0.63
C ALA A 128 7.55 14.41 1.47
N ALA A 129 7.42 13.99 2.74
CA ALA A 129 6.34 14.43 3.61
C ALA A 129 6.51 15.88 4.05
N ASN A 130 5.39 16.61 4.18
CA ASN A 130 5.39 17.98 4.69
C ASN A 130 5.80 18.04 6.17
N LYS A 131 5.52 16.97 6.93
CA LYS A 131 5.89 16.86 8.34
C LYS A 131 6.08 15.41 8.79
N VAL A 132 7.15 15.16 9.54
CA VAL A 132 7.35 13.92 10.30
C VAL A 132 6.81 14.11 11.73
N ILE A 133 5.90 13.24 12.16
CA ILE A 133 5.23 13.28 13.48
C ILE A 133 5.95 12.37 14.49
N ASP A 134 6.20 11.12 14.11
CA ASP A 134 6.97 10.15 14.89
C ASP A 134 7.80 9.32 13.92
N LEU A 135 9.03 9.00 14.30
CA LEU A 135 9.94 8.21 13.48
C LEU A 135 10.75 7.29 14.37
N LYS A 136 10.64 5.99 14.10
CA LYS A 136 11.37 4.93 14.78
C LYS A 136 12.14 4.12 13.78
N VAL A 137 13.40 3.83 14.10
CA VAL A 137 14.33 3.11 13.22
C VAL A 137 14.90 1.88 13.94
N TYR A 138 15.37 0.91 13.16
CA TYR A 138 16.16 -0.20 13.66
C TYR A 138 17.63 0.21 13.84
N THR A 139 18.16 0.11 15.06
CA THR A 139 19.59 0.30 15.32
C THR A 139 20.40 -0.90 14.81
N PRO A 140 21.75 -0.79 14.70
CA PRO A 140 22.61 -1.90 14.26
C PRO A 140 22.52 -3.15 15.16
N HIS A 141 22.03 -2.97 16.39
CA HIS A 141 21.85 -4.04 17.36
C HIS A 141 20.41 -4.61 17.35
N GLY A 142 19.57 -4.19 16.41
CA GLY A 142 18.19 -4.65 16.27
C GLY A 142 17.20 -4.01 17.25
N GLU A 143 17.63 -3.00 18.01
CA GLU A 143 16.74 -2.24 18.90
C GLU A 143 15.91 -1.26 18.08
N VAL A 144 14.71 -0.93 18.58
CA VAL A 144 13.88 0.14 17.99
C VAL A 144 14.07 1.39 18.83
N LYS A 145 14.53 2.48 18.21
CA LYS A 145 14.69 3.79 18.87
C LYS A 145 14.01 4.88 18.08
N ARG A 146 13.59 5.95 18.76
CA ARG A 146 13.11 7.16 18.09
C ARG A 146 14.29 7.85 17.42
N ALA A 147 14.04 8.44 16.25
CA ALA A 147 15.05 9.20 15.52
C ALA A 147 15.70 10.30 16.37
N GLU A 148 14.91 10.97 17.22
CA GLU A 148 15.37 12.02 18.14
C GLU A 148 16.33 11.52 19.24
N GLU A 149 16.29 10.23 19.57
CA GLU A 149 17.15 9.62 20.59
C GLU A 149 18.53 9.22 20.05
N ILE A 150 18.70 9.31 18.73
CA ILE A 150 19.94 8.98 18.02
C ILE A 150 20.77 10.26 17.90
N ALA A 151 22.04 10.19 18.30
CA ALA A 151 22.94 11.33 18.21
C ALA A 151 22.93 11.91 16.78
N SER A 152 22.64 13.21 16.70
CA SER A 152 22.38 13.96 15.47
C SER A 152 23.52 13.81 14.46
N GLY A 153 23.27 13.03 13.41
CA GLY A 153 24.19 12.94 12.27
C GLY A 153 24.08 11.71 11.39
N ASN A 154 23.41 10.62 11.82
CA ASN A 154 23.41 9.35 11.06
C ASN A 154 22.06 8.60 11.09
N VAL A 155 20.93 9.26 11.33
CA VAL A 155 19.63 8.53 11.42
C VAL A 155 19.29 7.82 10.12
N GLU A 156 19.60 8.43 8.97
CA GLU A 156 19.36 7.90 7.62
C GLU A 156 20.08 6.57 7.35
N GLN A 157 21.15 6.26 8.11
CA GLN A 157 21.85 4.97 8.02
C GLN A 157 21.03 3.82 8.59
N PHE A 158 20.00 4.11 9.38
CA PHE A 158 19.12 3.12 9.98
C PHE A 158 17.86 2.91 9.15
N SER A 159 17.38 1.67 9.10
CA SER A 159 16.17 1.35 8.37
C SER A 159 14.94 1.86 9.14
N PRO A 160 14.08 2.69 8.52
CA PRO A 160 12.82 3.10 9.14
C PRO A 160 11.95 1.88 9.45
N LYS A 161 11.41 1.84 10.67
CA LYS A 161 10.48 0.80 11.13
C LYS A 161 9.04 1.32 11.18
N ILE A 162 8.86 2.48 11.79
CA ILE A 162 7.59 3.17 11.93
C ILE A 162 7.85 4.63 11.58
N ALA A 163 7.06 5.18 10.67
CA ALA A 163 7.03 6.61 10.39
C ALA A 163 5.57 7.07 10.36
N ASP A 164 5.21 7.94 11.29
CA ASP A 164 3.96 8.68 11.26
C ASP A 164 4.28 10.03 10.61
N ILE A 165 3.73 10.27 9.43
CA ILE A 165 4.04 11.43 8.58
C ILE A 165 2.76 12.10 8.11
N ARG A 166 2.86 13.35 7.69
CA ARG A 166 1.74 14.15 7.19
C ARG A 166 2.06 14.72 5.82
N PHE A 167 1.10 14.59 4.92
CA PHE A 167 1.09 15.25 3.62
C PHE A 167 -0.01 16.30 3.59
N ASP A 168 0.28 17.42 2.94
CA ASP A 168 -0.63 18.53 2.71
C ASP A 168 -0.85 18.69 1.21
N HIS A 169 -2.12 18.78 0.79
CA HIS A 169 -2.51 19.02 -0.61
C HIS A 169 -3.82 19.80 -0.66
N ASN A 170 -3.89 20.82 -1.52
CA ASN A 170 -5.06 21.68 -1.68
C ASN A 170 -5.65 22.26 -0.37
N GLY A 171 -4.79 22.52 0.63
CA GLY A 171 -5.19 23.08 1.92
C GLY A 171 -5.77 22.06 2.91
N GLU A 172 -5.79 20.78 2.54
CA GLU A 172 -6.12 19.66 3.43
C GLU A 172 -4.87 18.87 3.81
N SER A 173 -4.94 18.13 4.91
CA SER A 173 -3.84 17.33 5.43
C SER A 173 -4.28 15.89 5.67
N VAL A 174 -3.40 14.93 5.39
CA VAL A 174 -3.59 13.50 5.69
C VAL A 174 -2.44 12.97 6.52
N GLU A 175 -2.76 12.19 7.55
CA GLU A 175 -1.78 11.44 8.32
C GLU A 175 -1.62 10.04 7.71
N VAL A 176 -0.37 9.65 7.56
CA VAL A 176 0.06 8.42 6.91
C VAL A 176 0.99 7.69 7.86
N GLU A 177 0.71 6.42 8.13
CA GLU A 177 1.60 5.54 8.86
C GLU A 177 2.30 4.61 7.87
N TYR A 178 3.63 4.66 7.86
CA TYR A 178 4.46 3.61 7.27
C TYR A 178 4.98 2.69 8.38
N ARG A 179 4.60 1.41 8.36
CA ARG A 179 5.01 0.42 9.37
C ARG A 179 5.24 -0.95 8.76
N ASP A 180 6.41 -1.53 9.02
CA ASP A 180 6.76 -2.90 8.58
C ASP A 180 6.40 -3.14 7.10
N ASN A 181 6.80 -2.19 6.25
CA ASN A 181 6.53 -2.17 4.80
C ASN A 181 5.05 -2.13 4.41
N ARG A 182 4.21 -1.55 5.28
CA ARG A 182 2.80 -1.27 5.00
C ARG A 182 2.59 0.24 5.07
N LEU A 183 1.76 0.73 4.16
CA LEU A 183 1.29 2.10 4.15
C LEU A 183 -0.17 2.12 4.58
N SER A 184 -0.48 2.87 5.64
CA SER A 184 -1.85 3.14 6.07
C SER A 184 -2.14 4.61 5.88
N ILE A 185 -3.11 4.95 5.04
CA ILE A 185 -3.51 6.34 4.76
C ILE A 185 -4.85 6.58 5.47
N ASN A 186 -4.88 7.47 6.46
CA ASN A 186 -6.08 7.75 7.24
C ASN A 186 -6.85 8.95 6.65
N SER A 187 -7.50 8.73 5.50
CA SER A 187 -8.31 9.74 4.82
C SER A 187 -9.49 9.12 4.08
N ASP A 188 -10.66 9.76 4.18
CA ASP A 188 -11.82 9.47 3.34
C ASP A 188 -11.84 10.36 2.07
N ASN A 189 -10.92 11.33 1.95
CA ASN A 189 -10.75 12.11 0.73
C ASN A 189 -9.92 11.30 -0.29
N GLU A 190 -10.57 10.88 -1.38
CA GLU A 190 -9.95 10.08 -2.45
C GLU A 190 -8.83 10.82 -3.19
N GLU A 191 -8.96 12.13 -3.40
CA GLU A 191 -7.94 12.94 -4.07
C GLU A 191 -6.66 13.00 -3.24
N LEU A 192 -6.80 13.30 -1.94
CA LEU A 192 -5.68 13.39 -1.01
C LEU A 192 -4.99 12.04 -0.81
N ARG A 193 -5.78 10.96 -0.80
CA ARG A 193 -5.27 9.58 -0.75
C ARG A 193 -4.47 9.24 -2.02
N GLU A 194 -5.03 9.55 -3.18
CA GLU A 194 -4.39 9.32 -4.47
C GLU A 194 -3.09 10.13 -4.63
N TYR A 195 -3.07 11.37 -4.14
CA TYR A 195 -1.87 12.20 -4.06
C TYR A 195 -0.74 11.51 -3.28
N VAL A 196 -1.03 11.01 -2.07
CA VAL A 196 -0.05 10.26 -1.27
C VAL A 196 0.42 8.99 -1.98
N ILE A 197 -0.50 8.26 -2.62
CA ILE A 197 -0.14 7.04 -3.37
C ILE A 197 0.82 7.38 -4.51
N GLN A 198 0.61 8.46 -5.25
CA GLN A 198 1.51 8.84 -6.34
C GLN A 198 2.89 9.28 -5.83
N ILE A 199 2.98 9.98 -4.69
CA ILE A 199 4.26 10.27 -4.05
C ILE A 199 4.96 8.98 -3.64
N PHE A 200 4.23 8.05 -3.02
CA PHE A 200 4.75 6.74 -2.64
C PHE A 200 5.28 5.99 -3.86
N GLU A 201 4.49 5.92 -4.95
CA GLU A 201 4.90 5.28 -6.18
C GLU A 201 6.18 5.90 -6.78
N SER A 202 6.24 7.23 -6.81
CA SER A 202 7.34 7.98 -7.42
C SER A 202 8.66 7.87 -6.65
N THR A 203 8.60 7.55 -5.35
CA THR A 203 9.78 7.43 -4.48
C THR A 203 10.22 5.97 -4.32
N ILE A 204 9.27 5.04 -4.31
CA ILE A 204 9.50 3.62 -4.01
C ILE A 204 9.80 2.78 -5.25
N PHE A 205 9.14 3.04 -6.36
CA PHE A 205 9.25 2.22 -7.56
C PHE A 205 10.15 2.91 -8.57
N ASP A 206 10.98 2.12 -9.25
CA ASP A 206 11.73 2.62 -10.41
C ASP A 206 10.80 2.60 -11.62
N ALA A 207 10.93 3.63 -12.47
CA ALA A 207 10.20 3.74 -13.73
C ALA A 207 10.74 2.78 -14.80
#